data_AF-A0A563EUB4-F1
#
_entry.id   AF-A0A563EUB4-F1
#
_cell.length_a   1.000
_cell.length_b   1.000
_cell.length_c   1.000
_cell.angle_alpha   90.00
_cell.angle_beta   90.00
_cell.angle_gamma   90.00
#
_symmetry.space_group_name_H-M   'P 1'
#
loop_
_entity.id
_entity.type
_entity.pdbx_description
1 polymer ?
#
loop_
_entity_poly.entity_id
_entity_poly.type
_entity_poly.pdbx_seq_one_letter_code
_entity_poly.pdbx_strand_id
1 'polypeptide(L)'
;MEVEWKSHKAMFEAGVPMFCPEHAQLVKDAVNGTVNRYYGNGSYFVPDQIVPGTYRTREPVHDCYWERAAADGSIIDNGFVTAAKQLTVTVGRNDGAFTTRGCGRWEKVG
;
A
#
# COMPACT_ATOMS: atom_id res chain seq x y z
N MET A 1 -13.31 -0.82 3.52
CA MET A 1 -13.55 -0.35 2.13
C MET A 1 -13.07 -1.43 1.19
N GLU A 2 -13.88 -2.46 1.01
CA GLU A 2 -13.83 -3.16 -0.27
C GLU A 2 -14.21 -2.11 -1.31
N VAL A 3 -13.24 -1.78 -2.15
CA VAL A 3 -13.24 -0.51 -2.85
C VAL A 3 -14.39 -0.51 -3.87
N GLU A 4 -15.25 0.49 -3.75
CA GLU A 4 -16.46 0.75 -4.54
C GLU A 4 -16.23 0.77 -6.07
N TRP A 5 -14.98 0.78 -6.52
CA TRP A 5 -14.63 0.69 -7.93
C TRP A 5 -14.87 -0.70 -8.53
N LYS A 6 -14.77 -1.79 -7.76
CA LYS A 6 -14.97 -3.16 -8.30
C LYS A 6 -16.38 -3.36 -8.83
N SER A 7 -17.38 -2.83 -8.11
CA SER A 7 -18.79 -2.85 -8.51
C SER A 7 -19.09 -1.95 -9.71
N HIS A 8 -18.18 -1.06 -10.08
CA HIS A 8 -18.34 -0.06 -11.13
C HIS A 8 -17.24 -0.12 -12.20
N LYS A 9 -16.51 -1.23 -12.27
CA LYS A 9 -15.39 -1.45 -13.19
C LYS A 9 -15.71 -1.05 -14.64
N ALA A 10 -16.86 -1.50 -15.14
CA ALA A 10 -17.32 -1.21 -16.50
C ALA A 10 -17.52 0.30 -16.75
N MET A 11 -17.95 1.07 -15.74
CA MET A 11 -18.10 2.51 -15.87
C MET A 11 -16.75 3.21 -15.95
N PHE A 12 -15.75 2.77 -15.20
CA PHE A 12 -14.40 3.33 -15.28
C PHE A 12 -13.70 2.96 -16.60
N GLU A 13 -13.84 1.72 -17.06
CA GLU A 13 -13.29 1.26 -18.35
C GLU A 13 -13.86 2.03 -19.55
N ALA A 14 -15.16 2.33 -19.53
CA ALA A 14 -15.79 3.09 -20.60
C ALA A 14 -15.59 4.60 -20.44
N GLY A 15 -15.76 5.13 -19.23
CA GLY A 15 -15.81 6.58 -18.98
C GLY A 15 -14.45 7.25 -19.01
N VAL A 16 -13.40 6.65 -18.45
CA VAL A 16 -12.09 7.31 -18.34
C VAL A 16 -11.46 7.59 -19.71
N PRO A 17 -11.45 6.67 -20.68
CA PRO A 17 -10.96 6.99 -22.01
C PRO A 17 -11.74 8.12 -22.72
N MET A 18 -13.00 8.33 -22.36
CA MET A 18 -13.83 9.41 -22.92
C MET A 18 -13.56 10.77 -22.27
N PHE A 19 -13.44 10.82 -20.94
CA PHE A 19 -13.28 12.09 -20.20
C PHE A 19 -11.82 12.46 -19.93
N CYS A 20 -10.92 11.48 -19.84
CA CYS A 20 -9.50 11.64 -19.54
C CYS A 20 -8.66 10.66 -20.40
N PRO A 21 -8.54 10.88 -21.72
CA PRO A 21 -7.89 9.96 -22.64
C PRO A 21 -6.45 9.60 -22.25
N GLU A 22 -5.73 10.54 -21.64
CA GLU A 22 -4.35 10.36 -21.16
C GLU A 22 -4.22 9.31 -20.04
N HIS A 23 -5.31 9.02 -19.32
CA HIS A 23 -5.35 8.05 -18.23
C HIS A 23 -5.89 6.68 -18.65
N ALA A 24 -6.24 6.49 -19.94
CA ALA A 24 -6.82 5.24 -20.44
C ALA A 24 -5.93 4.01 -20.17
N GLN A 25 -4.61 4.17 -20.24
CA GLN A 25 -3.68 3.06 -19.95
C GLN A 25 -3.64 2.72 -18.45
N LEU A 26 -3.63 3.74 -17.58
CA LEU A 26 -3.65 3.54 -16.14
C LEU A 26 -4.89 2.77 -15.67
N VAL A 27 -6.05 3.01 -16.30
CA VAL A 27 -7.27 2.26 -16.01
C VAL A 27 -7.17 0.81 -16.46
N LYS A 28 -6.63 0.56 -17.66
CA LYS A 28 -6.37 -0.82 -18.13
C LYS A 28 -5.45 -1.56 -17.17
N ASP A 29 -4.38 -0.89 -16.71
CA ASP A 29 -3.43 -1.47 -15.79
C ASP A 29 -4.09 -1.73 -14.42
N ALA A 30 -4.90 -0.80 -13.92
CA ALA A 30 -5.62 -0.95 -12.65
C ALA A 30 -6.62 -2.11 -12.68
N VAL A 31 -7.35 -2.23 -13.78
CA VAL A 31 -8.28 -3.33 -14.07
C VAL A 31 -7.57 -4.68 -14.09
N ASN A 32 -6.38 -4.72 -14.70
CA ASN A 32 -5.59 -5.93 -14.83
C ASN A 32 -4.74 -6.22 -13.57
N GLY A 33 -4.84 -5.37 -12.54
CA GLY A 33 -4.09 -5.51 -11.29
C GLY A 33 -2.59 -5.26 -11.43
N THR A 34 -2.15 -4.60 -12.50
CA THR A 34 -0.73 -4.32 -12.79
C THR A 34 -0.29 -2.95 -12.28
N VAL A 35 -1.18 -2.16 -11.67
CA VAL A 35 -0.79 -0.92 -10.99
C VAL A 35 -0.08 -1.20 -9.68
N ASN A 36 1.09 -0.59 -9.52
CA ASN A 36 1.81 -0.61 -8.25
C ASN A 36 1.01 0.17 -7.21
N ARG A 37 0.59 -0.54 -6.15
CA ARG A 37 -0.07 0.07 -5.00
C ARG A 37 0.97 0.60 -4.02
N TYR A 38 0.91 1.89 -3.76
CA TYR A 38 1.74 2.55 -2.77
C TYR A 38 0.99 2.72 -1.44
N TYR A 39 1.73 2.61 -0.33
CA TYR A 39 1.22 2.81 1.01
C TYR A 39 1.98 3.96 1.67
N GLY A 40 1.26 5.00 2.07
CA GLY A 40 1.82 6.17 2.77
C GLY A 40 1.51 6.11 4.26
N ASN A 41 1.51 7.26 4.92
CA ASN A 41 1.13 7.35 6.33
C ASN A 41 -0.27 6.76 6.58
N GLY A 42 -0.39 5.93 7.61
CA GLY A 42 -1.66 5.33 8.01
C GLY A 42 -1.49 4.01 8.74
N SER A 43 -2.64 3.40 9.06
CA SER A 43 -2.75 2.05 9.59
C SER A 43 -3.59 1.24 8.62
N TYR A 44 -3.09 0.06 8.23
CA TYR A 44 -3.68 -0.80 7.22
C TYR A 44 -3.88 -2.20 7.80
N PHE A 45 -5.13 -2.66 7.84
CA PHE A 45 -5.43 -4.04 8.24
C PHE A 45 -4.98 -5.04 7.18
N VAL A 46 -4.44 -6.15 7.64
CA VAL A 46 -3.96 -7.27 6.82
C VAL A 46 -5.02 -8.38 6.85
N PRO A 47 -5.36 -9.03 5.71
CA PRO A 47 -4.90 -8.78 4.34
C PRO A 47 -5.76 -7.75 3.58
N ASP A 48 -6.78 -7.17 4.22
CA ASP A 48 -7.86 -6.44 3.54
C ASP A 48 -7.41 -5.13 2.88
N GLN A 49 -6.61 -4.34 3.59
CA GLN A 49 -6.16 -3.03 3.13
C GLN A 49 -4.75 -3.09 2.57
N ILE A 50 -3.87 -3.88 3.19
CA ILE A 50 -2.52 -4.20 2.73
C ILE A 50 -2.37 -5.72 2.65
N VAL A 51 -1.90 -6.20 1.50
CA VAL A 51 -1.74 -7.65 1.30
C VAL A 51 -0.42 -8.12 1.92
N PRO A 52 -0.30 -9.39 2.34
CA PRO A 52 0.98 -9.93 2.78
C PRO A 52 2.06 -9.80 1.70
N GLY A 53 3.28 -9.47 2.13
CA GLY A 53 4.42 -9.32 1.24
C GLY A 53 5.54 -8.46 1.82
N THR A 54 6.61 -8.36 1.06
CA THR A 54 7.75 -7.50 1.39
C THR A 54 7.57 -6.13 0.74
N TYR A 55 7.72 -5.09 1.54
CA TYR A 55 7.52 -3.70 1.15
C TYR A 55 8.80 -2.92 1.32
N ARG A 56 9.02 -1.95 0.44
CA ARG A 56 10.23 -1.14 0.41
C ARG A 56 9.90 0.33 0.21
N THR A 57 10.59 1.21 0.93
CA THR A 57 10.42 2.66 0.75
C THR A 57 11.06 3.11 -0.57
N ARG A 58 10.40 4.04 -1.27
CA ARG A 58 10.89 4.59 -2.55
C ARG A 58 11.85 5.74 -2.36
N GLU A 59 11.70 6.47 -1.28
CA GLU A 59 12.51 7.62 -0.92
C GLU A 59 13.37 7.33 0.32
N PRO A 60 14.49 8.05 0.51
CA PRO A 60 15.14 8.15 1.81
C PRO A 60 14.13 8.59 2.87
N VAL A 61 14.23 8.02 4.06
CA VAL A 61 13.30 8.28 5.16
C VAL A 61 14.00 9.01 6.30
N HIS A 62 13.23 9.84 7.00
CA HIS A 62 13.63 10.57 8.20
C HIS A 62 12.50 10.50 9.22
N ASP A 63 12.82 10.31 10.50
CA ASP A 63 11.84 10.19 11.59
C ASP A 63 10.68 9.23 11.26
N CYS A 64 11.03 8.09 10.66
CA CYS A 64 10.08 7.08 10.19
C CYS A 64 9.76 6.09 11.30
N TYR A 65 8.48 6.01 11.67
CA TYR A 65 7.94 4.95 12.50
C TYR A 65 7.20 3.92 11.65
N TRP A 66 7.50 2.64 11.81
CA TRP A 66 6.71 1.55 11.27
C TRP A 66 6.44 0.50 12.34
N GLU A 67 5.32 -0.21 12.22
CA GLU A 67 4.88 -1.23 13.16
C GLU A 67 4.08 -2.31 12.44
N ARG A 68 4.31 -3.55 12.83
CA ARG A 68 3.46 -4.71 12.57
C ARG A 68 2.80 -5.09 13.88
N ALA A 69 1.49 -5.23 13.88
CA ALA A 69 0.72 -5.64 15.04
C ALA A 69 -0.04 -6.94 14.74
N ALA A 70 -0.30 -7.73 15.77
CA ALA A 70 -1.20 -8.89 15.70
C ALA A 70 -2.67 -8.44 15.69
N ALA A 71 -3.59 -9.39 15.50
CA ALA A 71 -5.02 -9.11 15.43
C ALA A 71 -5.60 -8.48 16.72
N ASP A 72 -4.97 -8.74 17.87
CA ASP A 72 -5.32 -8.15 19.16
C ASP A 72 -4.67 -6.76 19.40
N GLY A 73 -3.92 -6.25 18.43
CA GLY A 73 -3.21 -4.98 18.51
C GLY A 73 -1.87 -5.05 19.25
N SER A 74 -1.44 -6.22 19.73
CA SER A 74 -0.10 -6.37 20.30
C SER A 74 0.98 -6.19 19.22
N ILE A 75 2.08 -5.51 19.56
CA ILE A 75 3.17 -5.27 18.62
C ILE A 75 3.91 -6.59 18.37
N ILE A 76 3.99 -6.97 17.09
CA ILE A 76 4.84 -8.07 16.61
C ILE A 76 6.26 -7.56 16.39
N ASP A 77 6.39 -6.40 15.73
CA ASP A 77 7.67 -5.79 15.40
C ASP A 77 7.47 -4.30 15.11
N ASN A 78 8.44 -3.46 15.45
CA ASN A 78 8.39 -2.03 15.14
C ASN A 78 9.80 -1.43 14.99
N GLY A 79 9.85 -0.23 14.40
CA GLY A 79 11.09 0.52 14.30
C GLY A 79 10.83 2.01 14.22
N PHE A 80 11.61 2.78 14.99
CA PHE A 80 11.76 4.22 14.80
C PHE A 80 13.12 4.51 14.16
N VAL A 81 13.11 4.95 12.92
CA VAL A 81 14.28 5.15 12.07
C VAL A 81 14.50 6.65 11.91
N THR A 82 15.58 7.16 12.50
CA THR A 82 15.95 8.58 12.43
C THR A 82 16.35 8.99 11.01
N ALA A 83 17.14 8.16 10.31
CA ALA A 83 17.45 8.33 8.90
C ALA A 83 17.87 7.01 8.24
N ALA A 84 17.37 6.72 7.04
CA ALA A 84 17.85 5.61 6.20
C ALA A 84 17.67 5.93 4.72
N LYS A 85 18.57 5.42 3.86
CA LYS A 85 18.42 5.54 2.39
C LYS A 85 17.20 4.78 1.86
N GLN A 86 16.84 3.68 2.54
CA GLN A 86 15.73 2.82 2.19
C GLN A 86 15.43 1.89 3.37
N LEU A 87 14.15 1.56 3.55
CA LEU A 87 13.71 0.52 4.48
C LEU A 87 13.01 -0.61 3.74
N THR A 88 13.11 -1.82 4.29
CA THR A 88 12.38 -2.99 3.80
C THR A 88 11.73 -3.69 4.99
N VAL A 89 10.42 -3.93 4.91
CA VAL A 89 9.63 -4.59 5.95
C VAL A 89 8.80 -5.70 5.31
N THR A 90 8.72 -6.85 5.95
CA THR A 90 7.84 -7.94 5.51
C THR A 90 6.59 -7.98 6.36
N VAL A 91 5.44 -7.72 5.74
CA VAL A 91 4.12 -7.85 6.36
C VAL A 91 3.67 -9.29 6.21
N GLY A 92 3.54 -9.98 7.35
CA GLY A 92 3.22 -11.40 7.42
C GLY A 92 1.76 -11.69 7.12
N ARG A 93 1.45 -12.92 6.71
CA ARG A 93 0.06 -13.36 6.47
C ARG A 93 -0.82 -13.32 7.73
N ASN A 94 -0.21 -13.48 8.90
CA ASN A 94 -0.90 -13.54 10.20
C ASN A 94 -0.79 -12.23 10.98
N ASP A 95 -0.22 -11.18 10.39
CA ASP A 95 -0.27 -9.85 10.99
C ASP A 95 -1.73 -9.38 10.99
N GLY A 96 -2.11 -8.59 11.99
CA GLY A 96 -3.40 -7.91 12.04
C GLY A 96 -3.37 -6.55 11.35
N ALA A 97 -2.28 -5.78 11.53
CA ALA A 97 -2.15 -4.46 10.92
C ALA A 97 -0.69 -4.07 10.65
N PHE A 98 -0.51 -3.23 9.64
CA PHE A 98 0.73 -2.48 9.39
C PHE A 98 0.46 -0.99 9.59
N THR A 99 1.21 -0.34 10.48
CA THR A 99 1.14 1.10 10.72
C THR A 99 2.44 1.75 10.28
N THR A 100 2.36 2.88 9.60
CA THR A 100 3.53 3.64 9.17
C THR A 100 3.29 5.15 9.28
N ARG A 101 4.31 5.89 9.72
CA ARG A 101 4.29 7.36 9.88
C ARG A 101 5.67 7.93 9.55
N GLY A 102 5.75 8.92 8.68
CA GLY A 102 7.02 9.57 8.32
C GLY A 102 7.92 8.76 7.37
N CYS A 103 7.46 7.63 6.84
CA CYS A 103 8.29 6.71 6.05
C CYS A 103 8.22 6.93 4.54
N GLY A 104 7.55 7.99 4.07
CA GLY A 104 7.30 8.19 2.64
C GLY A 104 6.38 7.12 2.08
N ARG A 105 6.66 6.64 0.87
CA ARG A 105 5.84 5.63 0.18
C ARG A 105 6.50 4.26 0.24
N TRP A 106 5.74 3.27 0.70
CA TRP A 106 6.04 1.86 0.60
C TRP A 106 5.48 1.27 -0.69
N GLU A 107 6.30 0.52 -1.41
CA GLU A 107 5.91 -0.26 -2.59
C GLU A 107 6.17 -1.74 -2.31
N LYS A 108 5.27 -2.62 -2.75
CA LYS A 108 5.51 -4.07 -2.65
C LYS A 108 6.67 -4.45 -3.59
N VAL A 109 7.61 -5.22 -3.08
CA VAL A 109 8.71 -5.78 -3.87
C VAL A 109 8.23 -7.10 -4.48
N GLY A 110 8.20 -7.15 -5.82
CA GLY A 110 7.78 -8.33 -6.59
C GLY A 110 6.41 -8.17 -7.21
#